data_AF-A0A1N6DEW0-F1
#
_entry.id   AF-A0A1N6DEW0-F1
#
_cell.length_a   1.000
_cell.length_b   1.000
_cell.length_c   1.000
_cell.angle_alpha   90.00
_cell.angle_beta   90.00
_cell.angle_gamma   90.00
#
_symmetry.space_group_name_H-M   'P 1'
#
loop_
_entity.id
_entity.type
_entity.pdbx_description
1 polymer ?
#
loop_
_entity_poly.entity_id
_entity_poly.type
_entity_poly.pdbx_seq_one_letter_code
_entity_poly.pdbx_strand_id
1 'polypeptide(L)'
;MARPKVRVRTVIMFVSLIALGLWGERMRWRRAYCLEKSIEHRSKLFVITFHGKHDPLPPEVEEMWRRRSPHAAWHLAASDVYLGCASHPWRLVPPEPPKPVDFPAGQAPSR
;
A
#
# COMPACT_ATOMS: atom_id res chain seq x y z
N MET A 1 46.69 17.22 -26.35
CA MET A 1 45.76 16.69 -25.33
C MET A 1 44.73 17.77 -25.00
N ALA A 2 43.49 17.64 -25.48
CA ALA A 2 42.44 18.64 -25.22
C ALA A 2 41.84 18.43 -23.82
N ARG A 3 41.91 19.43 -22.95
CA ARG A 3 41.24 19.39 -21.63
C ARG A 3 39.75 19.74 -21.83
N PRO A 4 38.80 18.86 -21.47
CA PRO A 4 37.39 19.19 -21.56
C PRO A 4 37.07 20.33 -20.59
N LYS A 5 36.58 21.47 -21.09
CA LYS A 5 36.06 22.57 -20.28
C LYS A 5 34.65 22.20 -19.84
N VAL A 6 34.54 21.39 -18.78
CA VAL A 6 33.25 21.10 -18.16
C VAL A 6 32.71 22.40 -17.55
N ARG A 7 31.62 22.91 -18.12
CA ARG A 7 30.94 24.09 -17.58
C ARG A 7 30.17 23.66 -16.32
N VAL A 8 30.22 24.47 -15.27
CA VAL A 8 29.48 24.25 -14.01
C VAL A 8 28.00 23.93 -14.27
N ARG A 9 27.39 24.58 -15.26
CA ARG A 9 26.00 24.29 -15.70
C ARG A 9 25.77 22.83 -16.10
N THR A 10 26.73 22.22 -16.80
CA THR A 10 26.65 20.81 -17.21
C THR A 10 26.69 19.88 -16.00
N VAL A 11 27.51 20.20 -15.00
CA VAL A 11 27.56 19.43 -13.74
C VAL A 11 26.24 19.53 -12.98
N ILE A 12 25.69 20.74 -12.84
CA ILE A 12 24.40 20.97 -12.17
C ILE A 12 23.28 20.19 -12.86
N MET A 13 23.22 20.22 -14.19
CA MET A 13 22.22 19.45 -14.95
C MET A 13 22.37 17.94 -14.68
N PHE A 14 23.60 17.43 -14.67
CA PHE A 14 23.84 16.01 -14.46
C PHE A 14 23.42 15.56 -13.05
N VAL A 15 23.78 16.32 -12.02
CA VAL A 15 23.37 16.07 -10.63
C VAL A 15 21.85 16.12 -10.49
N SER A 16 21.19 17.08 -11.14
CA SER A 16 19.73 17.21 -11.12
C SER A 16 19.03 16.02 -11.77
N LEU A 17 19.55 15.52 -12.90
CA LEU A 17 19.02 14.32 -13.55
C LEU A 17 19.18 13.07 -12.69
N ILE A 18 20.33 12.90 -12.03
CA ILE A 18 20.55 11.80 -11.08
C ILE A 18 19.56 11.89 -9.92
N ALA A 19 19.40 13.08 -9.32
CA ALA A 19 18.48 13.29 -8.21
C ALA A 19 17.03 12.96 -8.60
N LEU A 20 16.58 13.38 -9.79
CA LEU A 20 15.26 13.04 -10.32
C LEU A 20 15.10 11.54 -10.59
N GLY A 21 16.14 10.88 -11.09
CA GLY A 21 16.16 9.42 -11.28
C GLY A 21 15.98 8.66 -9.97
N LEU A 22 16.78 8.99 -8.95
CA LEU A 22 16.71 8.40 -7.62
C LEU A 22 15.36 8.68 -6.95
N TRP A 23 14.83 9.89 -7.10
CA TRP A 23 13.49 10.25 -6.61
C TRP A 23 12.40 9.41 -7.28
N GLY A 24 12.47 9.24 -8.61
CA GLY A 24 11.53 8.41 -9.37
C GLY A 24 11.55 6.95 -8.90
N GLU A 25 12.73 6.37 -8.69
CA GLU A 25 12.88 5.03 -8.14
C GLU A 25 12.25 4.91 -6.75
N ARG A 26 12.56 5.86 -5.86
CA ARG A 26 11.98 5.88 -4.51
C ARG A 26 10.46 5.95 -4.56
N MET A 27 9.87 6.72 -5.47
CA MET A 27 8.41 6.78 -5.65
C MET A 27 7.81 5.47 -6.15
N ARG A 28 8.49 4.78 -7.09
CA ARG A 28 8.07 3.45 -7.55
C ARG A 28 8.09 2.43 -6.43
N TRP A 29 9.16 2.40 -5.65
CA TRP A 29 9.30 1.53 -4.47
C TRP A 29 8.20 1.79 -3.44
N ARG A 30 7.93 3.05 -3.12
CA ARG A 30 6.86 3.42 -2.18
C ARG A 30 5.48 3.00 -2.68
N ARG A 31 5.19 3.21 -3.96
CA ARG A 31 3.94 2.76 -4.58
C ARG A 31 3.81 1.25 -4.51
N ALA A 32 4.86 0.51 -4.85
CA ALA A 32 4.86 -0.96 -4.79
C ALA A 32 4.60 -1.46 -3.36
N TYR A 33 5.30 -0.90 -2.37
CA TYR A 33 5.09 -1.21 -0.96
C TYR A 33 3.63 -0.98 -0.51
N CYS A 34 3.05 0.16 -0.88
CA CYS A 34 1.66 0.46 -0.51
C CYS A 34 0.66 -0.49 -1.18
N LEU A 35 0.89 -0.86 -2.44
CA LEU A 35 0.06 -1.85 -3.13
C LEU A 35 0.17 -3.22 -2.47
N GLU A 36 1.38 -3.66 -2.16
CA GLU A 36 1.64 -4.93 -1.47
C GLU A 36 0.93 -4.97 -0.11
N LYS A 37 1.05 -3.90 0.69
CA LYS A 37 0.38 -3.80 1.99
C LYS A 37 -1.14 -3.79 1.87
N SER A 38 -1.69 -3.08 0.89
CA SER A 38 -3.12 -3.13 0.61
C SER A 38 -3.58 -4.56 0.31
N ILE A 39 -2.84 -5.29 -0.53
CA ILE A 39 -3.14 -6.68 -0.88
C ILE A 39 -3.04 -7.57 0.37
N GLU A 40 -2.02 -7.39 1.20
CA GLU A 40 -1.83 -8.14 2.45
C GLU A 40 -3.02 -7.98 3.41
N HIS A 41 -3.56 -6.77 3.55
CA HIS A 41 -4.74 -6.57 4.39
C HIS A 41 -6.01 -7.16 3.77
N ARG A 42 -6.17 -7.06 2.44
CA ARG A 42 -7.32 -7.67 1.76
C ARG A 42 -7.27 -9.19 1.76
N SER A 43 -6.10 -9.81 1.59
CA SER A 43 -5.95 -11.28 1.60
C SER A 43 -6.32 -11.90 2.95
N LYS A 44 -6.14 -11.18 4.06
CA LYS A 44 -6.58 -11.59 5.41
C LYS A 44 -8.10 -11.68 5.56
N LEU A 45 -8.88 -11.15 4.61
CA LEU A 45 -10.34 -11.34 4.52
C LEU A 45 -10.72 -12.68 3.89
N PHE A 46 -9.81 -13.32 3.15
CA PHE A 46 -10.09 -14.46 2.27
C PHE A 46 -9.62 -15.82 2.82
N VAL A 47 -9.58 -16.00 4.14
CA VAL A 47 -9.06 -17.23 4.79
C VAL A 47 -9.83 -18.52 4.39
N ILE A 48 -10.91 -18.45 3.60
CA ILE A 48 -11.73 -19.61 3.21
C ILE A 48 -11.64 -19.99 1.71
N THR A 49 -11.06 -19.18 0.82
CA THR A 49 -10.97 -19.54 -0.61
C THR A 49 -9.57 -20.02 -0.98
N PHE A 50 -9.43 -21.34 -1.03
CA PHE A 50 -8.26 -22.06 -1.51
C PHE A 50 -7.75 -21.52 -2.86
N HIS A 51 -6.45 -21.22 -2.87
CA HIS A 51 -5.55 -21.13 -4.04
C HIS A 51 -5.70 -19.94 -5.00
N GLY A 52 -4.79 -18.98 -4.83
CA GLY A 52 -3.92 -18.55 -5.94
C GLY A 52 -4.23 -17.20 -6.56
N LYS A 53 -5.46 -16.68 -6.46
CA LYS A 53 -5.80 -15.31 -6.89
C LYS A 53 -6.86 -14.71 -5.97
N HIS A 54 -6.48 -13.65 -5.27
CA HIS A 54 -7.43 -12.82 -4.50
C HIS A 54 -8.07 -11.83 -5.47
N ASP A 55 -9.10 -12.28 -6.19
CA ASP A 55 -9.92 -11.32 -6.93
C ASP A 55 -10.52 -10.32 -5.93
N PRO A 56 -10.55 -9.01 -6.25
CA PRO A 56 -11.15 -8.02 -5.36
C PRO A 56 -12.60 -8.42 -5.06
N LEU A 57 -12.98 -8.34 -3.79
CA LEU A 57 -14.35 -8.57 -3.37
C LEU A 57 -15.28 -7.60 -4.12
N PRO A 58 -16.47 -8.05 -4.56
CA PRO A 58 -17.50 -7.13 -5.03
C PRO A 58 -17.77 -6.05 -3.97
N PRO A 59 -18.02 -4.79 -4.35
CA PRO A 59 -18.24 -3.69 -3.40
C PRO A 59 -19.33 -3.98 -2.37
N GLU A 60 -20.40 -4.67 -2.79
CA GLU A 60 -21.50 -5.08 -1.91
C GLU A 60 -21.06 -6.05 -0.81
N VAL A 61 -20.15 -6.96 -1.16
CA VAL A 61 -19.58 -7.94 -0.23
C VAL A 61 -18.62 -7.24 0.72
N GLU A 62 -17.75 -6.35 0.24
CA GLU A 62 -16.90 -5.53 1.11
C GLU A 62 -17.73 -4.74 2.13
N GLU A 63 -18.80 -4.07 1.69
CA GLU A 63 -19.68 -3.30 2.58
C GLU A 63 -20.38 -4.20 3.60
N MET A 64 -20.84 -5.38 3.20
CA MET A 64 -21.38 -6.38 4.14
C MET A 64 -20.33 -6.76 5.20
N TRP A 65 -19.08 -7.01 4.81
CA TRP A 65 -17.99 -7.35 5.74
C TRP A 65 -17.64 -6.19 6.67
N ARG A 66 -17.60 -4.94 6.17
CA ARG A 66 -17.39 -3.74 7.00
C ARG A 66 -18.42 -3.63 8.11
N ARG A 67 -19.68 -3.98 7.85
CA ARG A 67 -20.76 -3.91 8.84
C ARG A 67 -20.76 -5.09 9.81
N ARG A 68 -20.46 -6.29 9.35
CA ARG A 68 -20.63 -7.53 10.13
C ARG A 68 -19.42 -7.90 10.99
N SER A 69 -18.22 -7.50 10.60
CA SER A 69 -17.00 -7.91 11.28
C SER A 69 -16.12 -6.70 11.53
N PRO A 70 -15.97 -6.26 12.79
CA PRO A 70 -14.99 -5.23 13.15
C PRO A 70 -13.57 -5.59 12.68
N HIS A 71 -13.25 -6.88 12.62
CA HIS A 71 -11.96 -7.36 12.12
C HIS A 71 -11.79 -7.11 10.63
N ALA A 72 -12.81 -7.47 9.85
CA ALA A 72 -12.80 -7.21 8.41
C ALA A 72 -12.82 -5.70 8.11
N ALA A 73 -13.60 -4.93 8.86
CA ALA A 73 -13.66 -3.48 8.75
C ALA A 73 -12.28 -2.83 8.97
N TRP A 74 -11.53 -3.29 9.98
CA TRP A 74 -10.16 -2.83 10.22
C TRP A 74 -9.22 -3.15 9.05
N HIS A 75 -9.26 -4.38 8.53
CA HIS A 75 -8.46 -4.78 7.36
C HIS A 75 -8.78 -3.94 6.12
N LEU A 76 -10.07 -3.72 5.85
CA LEU A 76 -10.51 -2.90 4.72
C LEU A 76 -10.08 -1.43 4.88
N ALA A 77 -10.26 -0.84 6.06
CA ALA A 77 -9.82 0.52 6.33
C ALA A 77 -8.29 0.68 6.20
N ALA A 78 -7.51 -0.28 6.72
CA ALA A 78 -6.05 -0.28 6.55
C ALA A 78 -5.66 -0.37 5.07
N SER A 79 -6.31 -1.25 4.30
CA SER A 79 -6.10 -1.36 2.85
C SER A 79 -6.40 -0.04 2.12
N ASP A 80 -7.51 0.63 2.44
CA ASP A 80 -7.89 1.89 1.80
C ASP A 80 -6.85 3.00 2.04
N VAL A 81 -6.27 3.07 3.24
CA VAL A 81 -5.17 3.99 3.56
C VAL A 81 -3.96 3.74 2.66
N TYR A 82 -3.55 2.49 2.52
CA TYR A 82 -2.43 2.13 1.65
C TYR A 82 -2.73 2.38 0.17
N LEU A 83 -3.94 2.10 -0.31
CA LEU A 83 -4.36 2.44 -1.68
C LEU A 83 -4.30 3.96 -1.92
N GLY A 84 -4.77 4.75 -0.96
CA GLY A 84 -4.66 6.21 -1.00
C GLY A 84 -3.21 6.68 -1.12
N CYS A 85 -2.28 6.03 -0.40
CA CYS A 85 -0.84 6.28 -0.48
C CYS A 85 -0.22 5.82 -1.80
N ALA A 86 -0.68 4.69 -2.36
CA ALA A 86 -0.22 4.21 -3.66
C ALA A 86 -0.58 5.17 -4.81
N SER A 87 -1.73 5.84 -4.72
CA SER A 87 -2.17 6.89 -5.66
C SER A 87 -1.41 8.21 -5.46
N HIS A 88 -0.82 8.43 -4.29
CA HIS A 88 -0.07 9.64 -3.94
C HIS A 88 1.27 9.30 -3.27
N PRO A 89 2.22 8.66 -3.99
CA PRO A 89 3.43 8.09 -3.39
C PRO A 89 4.38 9.13 -2.78
N TRP A 90 4.17 10.42 -3.08
CA TRP A 90 4.88 11.54 -2.46
C TRP A 90 4.43 11.84 -1.03
N ARG A 91 3.23 11.40 -0.61
CA ARG A 91 2.78 11.56 0.77
C ARG A 91 3.59 10.68 1.72
N LEU A 92 3.55 11.01 3.01
CA LEU A 92 4.09 10.15 4.04
C LEU A 92 3.22 8.90 4.14
N VAL A 93 3.85 7.73 4.23
CA VAL A 93 3.15 6.49 4.52
C VAL A 93 2.85 6.51 6.01
N PRO A 94 1.57 6.47 6.42
CA PRO A 94 1.23 6.47 7.83
C PRO A 94 1.66 5.15 8.50
N PRO A 95 1.88 5.15 9.82
CA PRO A 95 2.04 3.90 10.55
C PRO A 95 0.79 3.03 10.39
N GLU A 96 0.97 1.72 10.47
CA GLU A 96 -0.15 0.78 10.44
C GLU A 96 -1.11 1.10 11.59
N PRO A 97 -2.43 1.18 11.34
CA PRO A 97 -3.38 1.47 12.40
C PRO A 97 -3.32 0.38 13.46
N PRO A 98 -3.44 0.71 14.76
CA PRO A 98 -3.41 -0.29 15.81
C PRO A 98 -4.52 -1.31 15.58
N LYS A 99 -4.15 -2.59 15.64
CA LYS A 99 -5.11 -3.69 15.58
C LYS A 99 -6.02 -3.61 16.82
N PRO A 100 -7.35 -3.68 16.69
CA PRO A 100 -8.26 -3.75 17.83
C PRO A 100 -7.90 -4.91 18.76
N VAL A 101 -7.83 -4.65 20.06
CA VAL A 101 -7.44 -5.63 21.09
C VAL A 101 -8.53 -6.68 21.31
N ASP A 102 -9.79 -6.29 21.13
CA ASP A 102 -10.96 -7.13 21.40
C ASP A 102 -11.55 -7.69 20.09
N PHE A 103 -10.89 -8.68 19.51
CA PHE A 103 -11.60 -9.62 18.64
C PHE A 103 -12.10 -10.75 19.53
N PRO A 104 -13.41 -10.83 19.87
CA PRO A 104 -13.90 -11.97 20.63
C PRO A 104 -13.56 -13.24 19.84
N ALA A 105 -12.70 -14.06 20.40
CA ALA A 105 -12.31 -15.32 19.81
C ALA A 105 -13.57 -16.18 19.66
N GLY A 106 -14.03 -16.38 18.43
CA GLY A 106 -14.93 -17.48 18.09
C GLY A 106 -16.33 -17.47 18.72
N GLN A 107 -17.06 -16.36 18.68
CA GLN A 107 -18.53 -16.49 18.68
C GLN A 107 -18.97 -16.94 17.28
N ALA A 108 -18.89 -18.25 17.05
CA ALA A 108 -19.65 -18.87 15.97
C ALA A 108 -21.14 -18.52 16.19
N PRO A 109 -21.88 -18.11 15.16
CA PRO A 109 -23.33 -17.94 15.31
C PRO A 109 -23.91 -19.31 15.68
N SER A 110 -24.44 -19.45 16.89
CA SER A 110 -25.31 -20.56 17.25
C SER A 110 -26.55 -20.46 16.37
N ARG A 111 -26.62 -21.31 15.34
CA ARG A 111 -27.87 -21.64 14.65
C ARG A 111 -28.64 -22.66 15.48
#